data_AF-A0AAU5L9L3-F1
#
_entry.id   AF-A0AAU5L9L3-F1
#
_cell.length_a   1.000
_cell.length_b   1.000
_cell.length_c   1.000
_cell.angle_alpha   90.00
_cell.angle_beta   90.00
_cell.angle_gamma   90.00
#
_symmetry.space_group_name_H-M   'P 1'
#
loop_
_entity.id
_entity.type
_entity.pdbx_description
1 polymer ?
#
loop_
_entity_poly.entity_id
_entity_poly.type
_entity_poly.pdbx_seq_one_letter_code
_entity_poly.pdbx_strand_id
1 'polypeptide(L)'
;MDLLLTTMDRLHKQLDDFTTQLYIAFAFGDGSGLVPSIRIEQRPAGPELLLHHCIAFCAEGDPDISELRFSAGVAVTSAGWVVEALVDVDLDQPRGEFGAGLHTLHLERSDQFSLEDALGRLTEQVAAMCTMCDIPRRLGFEVH
;
A
#
# COMPACT_ATOMS: atom_id res chain seq x y z
N MET A 1 18.12 -1.23 16.06
CA MET A 1 16.85 -1.97 15.89
C MET A 1 15.66 -1.11 16.30
N ASP A 2 15.73 -0.36 17.40
CA ASP A 2 14.68 0.56 17.84
C ASP A 2 14.27 1.59 16.77
N LEU A 3 15.24 2.13 16.03
CA LEU A 3 14.98 3.08 14.93
C LEU A 3 14.07 2.47 13.85
N LEU A 4 14.35 1.24 13.42
CA LEU A 4 13.55 0.55 12.39
C LEU A 4 12.11 0.35 12.87
N LEU A 5 11.92 -0.26 14.04
CA LEU A 5 10.59 -0.56 14.58
C LEU A 5 9.79 0.71 14.84
N THR A 6 10.42 1.74 15.41
CA THR A 6 9.77 3.03 15.69
C THR A 6 9.35 3.73 14.40
N THR A 7 10.21 3.73 13.38
CA THR A 7 9.87 4.30 12.07
C THR A 7 8.72 3.52 11.43
N MET A 8 8.77 2.19 11.41
CA MET A 8 7.72 1.37 10.80
C MET A 8 6.37 1.49 11.52
N ASP A 9 6.34 1.57 12.85
CA ASP A 9 5.12 1.84 13.60
C ASP A 9 4.52 3.22 13.26
N ARG A 10 5.36 4.24 13.15
CA ARG A 10 4.92 5.58 12.75
C ARG A 10 4.33 5.58 11.33
N LEU A 11 5.02 4.94 10.38
CA LEU A 11 4.56 4.85 8.99
C LEU A 11 3.30 4.00 8.85
N HIS A 12 3.17 2.95 9.66
CA HIS A 12 1.95 2.14 9.73
C HIS A 12 0.74 2.98 10.14
N LYS A 13 0.86 3.77 11.22
CA LYS A 13 -0.20 4.68 11.66
C LYS A 13 -0.56 5.72 10.60
N GLN A 14 0.45 6.27 9.93
CA GLN A 14 0.21 7.23 8.85
C GLN A 14 -0.57 6.61 7.68
N LEU A 15 -0.22 5.40 7.25
CA LEU A 15 -0.96 4.68 6.21
C LEU A 15 -2.35 4.24 6.70
N ASP A 16 -2.49 3.88 7.97
CA ASP A 16 -3.77 3.53 8.58
C ASP A 16 -4.73 4.71 8.57
N ASP A 17 -4.27 5.88 9.04
CA ASP A 17 -5.04 7.12 9.03
C ASP A 17 -5.45 7.50 7.60
N PHE A 18 -4.51 7.43 6.66
CA PHE A 18 -4.77 7.77 5.25
C PHE A 18 -5.79 6.82 4.61
N THR A 19 -5.58 5.51 4.73
CA THR A 19 -6.47 4.52 4.11
C THR A 19 -7.85 4.48 4.78
N THR A 20 -7.92 4.75 6.09
CA THR A 20 -9.19 4.98 6.80
C THR A 20 -9.92 6.21 6.25
N GLN A 21 -9.22 7.33 6.01
CA GLN A 21 -9.83 8.52 5.42
C GLN A 21 -10.35 8.26 4.01
N LEU A 22 -9.61 7.52 3.18
CA LEU A 22 -10.11 7.10 1.86
C LEU A 22 -11.37 6.24 1.98
N TYR A 23 -11.33 5.24 2.87
CA TYR A 23 -12.46 4.33 3.09
C TYR A 23 -13.72 5.07 3.57
N ILE A 24 -13.57 6.10 4.41
CA ILE A 24 -14.67 6.95 4.87
C ILE A 24 -15.18 7.89 3.78
N ALA A 25 -14.31 8.35 2.88
CA ALA A 25 -14.65 9.35 1.88
C ALA A 25 -15.35 8.76 0.65
N PHE A 26 -15.18 7.48 0.34
CA PHE A 26 -15.61 6.87 -0.91
C PHE A 26 -16.55 5.68 -0.71
N ALA A 27 -17.55 5.58 -1.59
CA ALA A 27 -18.55 4.53 -1.56
C ALA A 27 -18.00 3.20 -2.12
N PHE A 28 -17.17 2.49 -1.34
CA PHE A 28 -16.60 1.19 -1.72
C PHE A 28 -17.64 0.04 -1.84
N GLY A 29 -18.86 0.26 -1.34
CA GLY A 29 -19.97 -0.68 -1.42
C GLY A 29 -20.12 -1.54 -0.18
N ASP A 30 -21.31 -2.13 -0.01
CA ASP A 30 -21.62 -3.03 1.09
C ASP A 30 -20.73 -4.28 1.02
N GLY A 31 -20.16 -4.69 2.17
CA GLY A 31 -19.23 -5.81 2.24
C GLY A 31 -17.77 -5.48 1.91
N SER A 32 -17.46 -4.22 1.61
CA SER A 32 -16.08 -3.74 1.58
C SER A 32 -15.45 -3.71 2.99
N GLY A 33 -14.12 -3.71 3.05
CA GLY A 33 -13.40 -3.71 4.31
C GLY A 33 -11.95 -3.23 4.19
N LEU A 34 -11.44 -2.69 5.30
CA LEU A 34 -10.07 -2.25 5.45
C LEU A 34 -9.27 -3.31 6.24
N VAL A 35 -8.12 -3.72 5.69
CA VAL A 35 -7.23 -4.72 6.28
C VAL A 35 -5.82 -4.15 6.38
N PRO A 36 -5.50 -3.41 7.46
CA PRO A 36 -4.16 -2.94 7.75
C PRO A 36 -3.34 -4.07 8.39
N SER A 37 -2.08 -4.23 7.97
CA SER A 37 -1.19 -5.27 8.51
C SER A 37 0.28 -4.89 8.42
N ILE A 38 1.08 -5.41 9.36
CA ILE A 38 2.55 -5.41 9.29
C ILE A 38 2.99 -6.86 9.11
N ARG A 39 3.79 -7.13 8.09
CA ARG A 39 4.22 -8.47 7.69
C ARG A 39 5.74 -8.55 7.65
N ILE A 40 6.27 -9.73 7.93
CA ILE A 40 7.65 -10.08 7.60
C ILE A 40 7.59 -11.15 6.52
N GLU A 41 8.02 -10.79 5.31
CA GLU A 41 8.01 -11.69 4.16
C GLU A 41 9.42 -12.16 3.85
N GLN A 42 9.58 -13.46 3.58
CA GLN A 42 10.86 -13.99 3.12
C GLN A 42 10.93 -13.85 1.60
N ARG A 43 11.84 -13.00 1.12
CA ARG A 43 12.12 -12.83 -0.31
C ARG A 43 13.44 -13.50 -0.68
N PRO A 44 13.67 -13.83 -1.97
CA PRO A 44 14.96 -14.32 -2.43
C PRO A 44 16.15 -13.40 -2.08
N ALA A 45 15.91 -12.09 -1.99
CA ALA A 45 16.93 -11.10 -1.64
C ALA A 45 17.21 -10.97 -0.12
N GLY A 46 16.33 -11.53 0.72
CA GLY A 46 16.38 -11.40 2.18
C GLY A 46 14.99 -11.19 2.79
N PRO A 47 14.89 -11.13 4.13
CA PRO A 47 13.63 -10.79 4.79
C PRO A 47 13.25 -9.32 4.54
N GLU A 48 11.97 -9.10 4.32
CA GLU A 48 11.36 -7.81 4.10
C GLU A 48 10.34 -7.53 5.23
N LEU A 49 10.46 -6.37 5.86
CA LEU A 49 9.45 -5.85 6.77
C LEU A 49 8.52 -4.92 5.97
N LEU A 50 7.25 -5.32 5.86
CA LEU A 50 6.28 -4.73 4.95
C LEU A 50 5.07 -4.18 5.72
N LEU A 51 4.73 -2.92 5.48
CA LEU A 51 3.43 -2.34 5.79
C LEU A 51 2.51 -2.64 4.63
N HIS A 52 1.31 -3.15 4.91
CA HIS A 52 0.36 -3.54 3.89
C HIS A 52 -1.04 -3.13 4.33
N HIS A 53 -1.60 -2.14 3.65
CA HIS A 53 -2.94 -1.62 3.87
C HIS A 53 -3.80 -1.91 2.64
N CYS A 54 -4.79 -2.78 2.81
CA CYS A 54 -5.67 -3.21 1.73
C CYS A 54 -7.09 -2.71 1.96
N ILE A 55 -7.72 -2.16 0.92
CA ILE A 55 -9.16 -1.94 0.85
C ILE A 55 -9.72 -3.01 -0.08
N ALA A 56 -10.40 -4.00 0.50
CA ALA A 56 -11.10 -5.05 -0.23
C ALA A 56 -12.52 -4.60 -0.54
N PHE A 57 -13.00 -4.83 -1.76
CA PHE A 57 -14.35 -4.47 -2.20
C PHE A 57 -14.85 -5.44 -3.27
N CYS A 58 -16.17 -5.56 -3.42
CA CYS A 58 -16.80 -6.42 -4.41
C CYS A 58 -17.70 -5.59 -5.33
N ALA A 59 -18.00 -6.10 -6.52
CA ALA A 59 -19.11 -5.58 -7.31
C ALA A 59 -20.46 -6.02 -6.69
N GLU A 60 -21.51 -5.24 -6.88
CA GLU A 60 -22.83 -5.58 -6.35
C GLU A 60 -23.33 -6.91 -6.94
N GLY A 61 -23.63 -7.89 -6.08
CA GLY A 61 -24.06 -9.21 -6.50
C GLY A 61 -22.94 -10.17 -6.93
N ASP A 62 -21.68 -9.77 -6.77
CA ASP A 62 -20.50 -10.57 -7.10
C ASP A 62 -19.74 -10.99 -5.81
N PRO A 63 -19.51 -12.30 -5.57
CA PRO A 63 -18.71 -12.74 -4.43
C PRO A 63 -17.20 -12.50 -4.60
N ASP A 64 -16.71 -12.21 -5.81
CA ASP A 64 -15.28 -12.08 -6.07
C ASP A 64 -14.73 -10.72 -5.59
N ILE A 65 -13.59 -10.78 -4.88
CA ILE A 65 -13.01 -9.65 -4.17
C ILE A 65 -11.97 -8.98 -5.06
N SER A 66 -12.15 -7.67 -5.27
CA SER A 66 -11.12 -6.78 -5.78
C SER A 66 -10.40 -6.09 -4.62
N GLU A 67 -9.12 -5.76 -4.82
CA GLU A 67 -8.27 -5.22 -3.76
C GLU A 67 -7.51 -3.98 -4.24
N LEU A 68 -7.59 -2.88 -3.49
CA LEU A 68 -6.69 -1.74 -3.62
C LEU A 68 -5.66 -1.79 -2.49
N ARG A 69 -4.38 -1.89 -2.83
CA ARG A 69 -3.30 -2.16 -1.89
C ARG A 69 -2.30 -1.01 -1.85
N PHE A 70 -1.97 -0.60 -0.64
CA PHE A 70 -0.93 0.37 -0.31
C PHE A 70 0.13 -0.35 0.51
N SER A 71 1.27 -0.62 -0.13
CA SER A 71 2.36 -1.42 0.45
C SER A 71 3.64 -0.59 0.54
N ALA A 72 4.31 -0.61 1.69
CA ALA A 72 5.57 0.09 1.87
C ALA A 72 6.49 -0.72 2.78
N GLY A 73 7.71 -0.99 2.32
CA GLY A 73 8.57 -1.98 2.97
C GLY A 73 10.05 -1.66 2.93
N VAL A 74 10.78 -2.37 3.77
CA VAL A 74 12.23 -2.33 3.83
C VAL A 74 12.78 -3.75 3.89
N ALA A 75 13.71 -4.05 2.99
CA ALA A 75 14.41 -5.33 2.90
C ALA A 75 15.90 -5.15 3.17
N VAL A 76 16.50 -6.13 3.85
CA VAL A 76 17.95 -6.21 4.00
C VAL A 76 18.53 -7.15 2.94
N THR A 77 19.56 -6.68 2.24
CA THR A 77 20.25 -7.44 1.19
C THR A 77 21.75 -7.48 1.47
N SER A 78 22.50 -8.26 0.68
CA SER A 78 23.96 -8.27 0.77
C SER A 78 24.62 -6.94 0.35
N ALA A 79 23.91 -6.08 -0.39
CA ALA A 79 24.41 -4.80 -0.89
C ALA A 79 24.03 -3.60 0.01
N GLY A 80 23.19 -3.81 1.02
CA GLY A 80 22.63 -2.76 1.86
C GLY A 80 21.13 -2.95 2.08
N TRP A 81 20.43 -1.85 2.23
CA TRP A 81 18.99 -1.80 2.47
C TRP A 81 18.26 -1.40 1.19
N VAL A 82 17.11 -2.00 0.97
CA VAL A 82 16.22 -1.63 -0.13
C VAL A 82 14.89 -1.22 0.45
N VAL A 83 14.34 -0.11 -0.05
CA VAL A 83 13.01 0.35 0.32
C VAL A 83 12.13 0.43 -0.90
N GLU A 84 10.87 0.10 -0.71
CA GLU A 84 9.88 0.07 -1.77
C GLU A 84 8.54 0.61 -1.26
N ALA A 85 7.88 1.37 -2.11
CA ALA A 85 6.51 1.81 -1.95
C ALA A 85 5.74 1.46 -3.22
N LEU A 86 4.65 0.72 -3.05
CA LEU A 86 3.83 0.15 -4.12
C LEU A 86 2.37 0.49 -3.84
N VAL A 87 1.70 1.02 -4.84
CA VAL A 87 0.24 1.05 -4.90
C VAL A 87 -0.20 0.22 -6.08
N ASP A 88 -0.94 -0.84 -5.81
CA ASP A 88 -1.50 -1.71 -6.82
C ASP A 88 -2.99 -1.91 -6.60
N VAL A 89 -3.67 -2.28 -7.68
CA VAL A 89 -5.07 -2.69 -7.64
C VAL A 89 -5.19 -4.01 -8.37
N ASP A 90 -5.90 -4.95 -7.77
CA ASP A 90 -6.23 -6.25 -8.34
C ASP A 90 -7.73 -6.30 -8.52
N LEU A 91 -8.16 -6.24 -9.78
CA LEU A 91 -9.57 -6.12 -10.14
C LEU A 91 -10.08 -7.43 -10.71
N ASP A 92 -11.13 -7.99 -10.11
CA ASP A 92 -11.81 -9.14 -10.72
C ASP A 92 -12.50 -8.74 -12.04
N GLN A 93 -13.15 -7.57 -12.03
CA GLN A 93 -13.82 -7.00 -13.20
C GLN A 93 -13.29 -5.60 -13.53
N PRO A 94 -13.38 -5.16 -14.80
CA PRO A 94 -13.00 -3.80 -15.17
C PRO A 94 -13.72 -2.75 -14.32
N ARG A 95 -12.98 -1.72 -13.88
CA ARG A 95 -13.51 -0.65 -13.03
C ARG A 95 -12.84 0.68 -13.31
N GLY A 96 -13.67 1.72 -13.48
CA GLY A 96 -13.20 3.06 -13.81
C GLY A 96 -12.32 3.07 -15.06
N GLU A 97 -11.07 3.52 -14.90
CA GLU A 97 -10.06 3.59 -15.97
C GLU A 97 -9.36 2.25 -16.27
N PHE A 98 -9.56 1.21 -15.44
CA PHE A 98 -8.75 0.00 -15.45
C PHE A 98 -9.53 -1.24 -15.92
N GLY A 99 -8.84 -2.12 -16.65
CA GLY A 99 -9.37 -3.45 -16.98
C GLY A 99 -9.30 -4.41 -15.80
N ALA A 100 -9.80 -5.64 -15.96
CA ALA A 100 -9.59 -6.70 -14.99
C ALA A 100 -8.09 -7.08 -14.87
N GLY A 101 -7.73 -7.66 -13.73
CA GLY A 101 -6.38 -8.09 -13.35
C GLY A 101 -5.63 -7.08 -12.49
N LEU A 102 -4.35 -7.39 -12.27
CA LEU A 102 -3.44 -6.60 -11.47
C LEU A 102 -2.88 -5.41 -12.26
N HIS A 103 -2.97 -4.21 -11.67
CA HIS A 103 -2.40 -2.98 -12.19
C HIS A 103 -1.53 -2.31 -11.13
N THR A 104 -0.28 -2.01 -11.49
CA THR A 104 0.59 -1.17 -10.68
C THR A 104 0.31 0.30 -10.97
N LEU A 105 -0.21 1.01 -9.96
CA LEU A 105 -0.57 2.43 -10.06
C LEU A 105 0.59 3.34 -9.69
N HIS A 106 1.42 2.89 -8.76
CA HIS A 106 2.62 3.57 -8.32
C HIS A 106 3.65 2.56 -7.85
N LEU A 107 4.90 2.72 -8.26
CA LEU A 107 6.03 1.96 -7.74
C LEU A 107 7.21 2.90 -7.60
N GLU A 108 7.72 3.00 -6.39
CA GLU A 108 8.99 3.64 -6.12
C GLU A 108 9.89 2.69 -5.35
N ARG A 109 11.09 2.46 -5.88
CA ARG A 109 12.10 1.60 -5.28
C ARG A 109 13.40 2.36 -5.17
N SER A 110 14.11 2.18 -4.06
CA SER A 110 15.40 2.81 -3.84
C SER A 110 16.33 1.88 -3.08
N ASP A 111 17.54 1.72 -3.62
CA ASP A 111 18.62 0.97 -2.97
C ASP A 111 19.49 1.96 -2.18
N GLN A 112 19.70 1.68 -0.90
CA GLN A 112 20.43 2.53 0.02
C GLN A 112 21.49 1.72 0.77
N PHE A 113 22.66 2.30 0.98
CA PHE A 113 23.73 1.59 1.66
C PHE A 113 23.53 1.56 3.18
N SER A 114 22.89 2.58 3.77
CA SER A 114 22.66 2.70 5.21
C SER A 114 21.18 2.53 5.58
N LEU A 115 20.92 2.08 6.81
CA LEU A 115 19.55 1.97 7.34
C LEU A 115 18.89 3.34 7.50
N GLU A 116 19.64 4.36 7.92
CA GLU A 116 19.09 5.70 8.15
C GLU A 116 18.61 6.34 6.85
N ASP A 117 19.42 6.25 5.78
CA ASP A 117 19.06 6.76 4.47
C ASP A 117 17.86 5.99 3.88
N ALA A 118 17.84 4.67 4.06
CA ALA A 118 16.71 3.83 3.68
C ALA A 118 15.41 4.28 4.36
N LEU A 119 15.43 4.45 5.68
CA LEU A 119 14.25 4.87 6.45
C LEU A 119 13.82 6.31 6.15
N GLY A 120 14.79 7.20 5.90
CA GLY A 120 14.51 8.55 5.41
C GLY A 120 13.76 8.49 4.08
N ARG A 121 14.26 7.70 3.13
CA ARG A 121 13.62 7.53 1.83
C ARG A 121 12.24 6.88 1.91
N LEU A 122 12.08 5.83 2.72
CA LEU A 122 10.78 5.20 2.94
C LEU A 122 9.75 6.17 3.54
N THR A 123 10.19 7.07 4.42
CA THR A 123 9.31 8.12 4.98
C THR A 123 8.81 9.07 3.89
N GLU A 124 9.68 9.50 2.98
CA GLU A 124 9.31 10.33 1.83
C GLU A 124 8.33 9.62 0.90
N GLN A 125 8.60 8.33 0.63
CA GLN A 125 7.77 7.49 -0.23
C GLN A 125 6.36 7.30 0.33
N VAL A 126 6.23 6.99 1.62
CA VAL A 126 4.93 6.87 2.29
C VAL A 126 4.21 8.22 2.30
N ALA A 127 4.92 9.32 2.53
CA ALA A 127 4.31 10.65 2.46
C ALA A 127 3.76 10.96 1.05
N ALA A 128 4.49 10.60 -0.01
CA ALA A 128 4.01 10.76 -1.39
C ALA A 128 2.78 9.88 -1.66
N MET A 129 2.80 8.63 -1.20
CA MET A 129 1.67 7.70 -1.29
C MET A 129 0.40 8.26 -0.65
N CYS A 130 0.53 8.87 0.54
CA CYS A 130 -0.57 9.53 1.26
C CYS A 130 -1.15 10.77 0.56
N THR A 131 -0.62 11.19 -0.60
CA THR A 131 -1.21 12.25 -1.42
C THR A 131 -2.06 11.72 -2.58
N MET A 132 -2.06 10.41 -2.83
CA MET A 132 -2.76 9.75 -3.93
C MET A 132 -4.26 9.52 -3.65
N CYS A 133 -4.94 10.58 -3.19
CA CYS A 133 -6.35 10.52 -2.79
C CYS A 133 -7.33 10.47 -3.97
N ASP A 134 -6.83 10.59 -5.20
CA ASP A 134 -7.58 10.49 -6.43
C ASP A 134 -7.78 9.04 -6.92
N ILE A 135 -6.99 8.09 -6.42
CA ILE A 135 -7.03 6.69 -6.88
C ILE A 135 -8.45 6.08 -6.81
N PRO A 136 -9.23 6.22 -5.72
CA PRO A 136 -10.59 5.72 -5.69
C PRO A 136 -11.49 6.32 -6.78
N ARG A 137 -11.33 7.60 -7.13
CA ARG A 137 -12.08 8.22 -8.24
C ARG A 137 -11.71 7.61 -9.59
N ARG A 138 -10.43 7.33 -9.81
CA ARG A 138 -9.95 6.67 -11.05
C ARG A 138 -10.45 5.25 -11.18
N LEU A 139 -10.74 4.59 -10.05
CA LEU A 139 -11.45 3.30 -9.98
C LEU A 139 -12.97 3.44 -10.13
N GLY A 140 -13.49 4.65 -10.32
CA GLY A 140 -14.92 4.91 -10.51
C GLY A 140 -15.74 4.97 -9.23
N PHE A 141 -15.12 5.08 -8.05
CA PHE A 141 -15.85 5.28 -6.80
C PHE A 141 -16.31 6.73 -6.65
N GLU A 142 -17.57 6.89 -6.22
CA GLU A 142 -18.13 8.18 -5.86
C GLU A 142 -17.76 8.57 -4.43
N VAL A 143 -17.68 9.88 -4.19
CA VAL A 143 -17.52 10.44 -2.85
C VAL A 143 -18.87 10.39 -2.14
N HIS A 144 -18.89 10.06 -0.85
CA HIS A 144 -20.09 10.13 -0.02
C HIS A 144 -20.67 11.55 0.11
#